data_AF-A0A923VE16-F1
#
_entry.id   AF-A0A923VE16-F1
#
_cell.length_a   1.000
_cell.length_b   1.000
_cell.length_c   1.000
_cell.angle_alpha   90.00
_cell.angle_beta   90.00
_cell.angle_gamma   90.00
#
_symmetry.space_group_name_H-M   'P 1'
#
loop_
_entity.id
_entity.type
_entity.pdbx_description
1 polymer ?
#
loop_
_entity_poly.entity_id
_entity_poly.type
_entity_poly.pdbx_seq_one_letter_code
_entity_poly.pdbx_strand_id
1 'polypeptide(L)'
;TAQKIYVSYANLAKDVKIGERIFLDDGKMEVKVEEILNDKEVRISVTLGGMLFPKKGVNLPDSALTMPSLTEKDIADLDFIISQDLDWIALSFVRHADDIIDLKRRIKAQNSKAKVISKIEMPEALKNIRDIIVESDGIMVARGDLGVEVPVEQVPIIQKEIIRKCMHRAKPVIVATQMMESMMDRTKPNRSEVTDVANAVLEGADAVMLSGETAMGNYPTLVVEMMSKIILQVERTLYDYDRDDILTPQPHSPSLLSDALCSSACKMAKDVNAKALIGMTQTGYTGFMLSSYRPKSPLYIFSKEKSLINQLSLSWGVRPIYYAEELSLDNIFTDQINILKERGFLKVGDIVVNTGSTPIDQHLPTNIIKVSQVE
;
A
#
# COMPACT_ATOMS: atom_id res chain seq x y z
N THR A 1 17.02 32.01 -17.12
CA THR A 1 17.73 32.21 -18.40
C THR A 1 18.51 30.95 -18.71
N ALA A 2 19.11 30.82 -19.90
CA ALA A 2 19.94 29.64 -20.23
C ALA A 2 21.16 29.47 -19.29
N GLN A 3 21.62 30.54 -18.64
CA GLN A 3 22.79 30.54 -17.74
C GLN A 3 22.44 30.48 -16.25
N LYS A 4 21.17 30.73 -15.88
CA LYS A 4 20.74 30.78 -14.48
C LYS A 4 19.28 30.40 -14.33
N ILE A 5 19.01 29.44 -13.45
CA ILE A 5 17.67 28.99 -13.10
C ILE A 5 17.42 29.18 -11.61
N TYR A 6 16.16 29.40 -11.24
CA TYR A 6 15.73 29.49 -9.85
C TYR A 6 15.15 28.14 -9.43
N VAL A 7 15.51 27.69 -8.23
CA VAL A 7 14.95 26.50 -7.58
C VAL A 7 14.26 26.95 -6.30
N SER A 8 13.05 26.48 -6.04
CA SER A 8 12.25 26.87 -4.87
C SER A 8 12.83 26.38 -3.54
N TYR A 9 13.74 25.40 -3.58
CA TYR A 9 14.37 24.84 -2.40
C TYR A 9 15.50 25.74 -1.86
N ALA A 10 15.21 26.53 -0.84
CA ALA A 10 16.14 27.52 -0.29
C ALA A 10 17.42 26.93 0.31
N ASN A 11 17.38 25.67 0.78
CA ASN A 11 18.54 24.99 1.38
C ASN A 11 19.39 24.21 0.37
N LEU A 12 19.12 24.33 -0.94
CA LEU A 12 19.85 23.61 -1.99
C LEU A 12 21.37 23.70 -1.82
N ALA A 13 21.92 24.91 -1.69
CA ALA A 13 23.36 25.13 -1.58
C ALA A 13 24.00 24.56 -0.31
N LYS A 14 23.20 24.27 0.73
CA LYS A 14 23.67 23.67 1.99
C LYS A 14 23.65 22.15 1.96
N ASP A 15 22.70 21.58 1.24
CA ASP A 15 22.46 20.13 1.23
C ASP A 15 23.29 19.41 0.16
N VAL A 16 23.55 20.07 -0.98
CA VAL A 16 24.35 19.48 -2.06
C VAL A 16 25.85 19.55 -1.80
N LYS A 17 26.61 18.62 -2.35
CA LYS A 17 28.07 18.62 -2.34
C LYS A 17 28.66 18.67 -3.75
N ILE A 18 29.88 19.18 -3.85
CA ILE A 18 30.63 19.18 -5.11
C ILE A 18 30.73 17.74 -5.63
N GLY A 19 30.35 17.57 -6.90
CA GLY A 19 30.34 16.30 -7.59
C GLY A 19 29.02 15.54 -7.55
N GLU A 20 28.04 15.97 -6.75
CA GLU A 20 26.71 15.34 -6.71
C GLU A 20 25.87 15.67 -7.96
N ARG A 21 24.95 14.77 -8.30
CA ARG A 21 24.04 14.94 -9.43
C ARG A 21 22.77 15.67 -8.99
N ILE A 22 22.22 16.44 -9.91
CA ILE A 22 20.91 17.06 -9.80
C ILE A 22 20.16 16.72 -11.07
N PHE A 23 18.95 16.18 -10.93
CA PHE A 23 18.07 15.95 -12.08
C PHE A 23 17.03 17.05 -12.19
N LEU A 24 16.67 17.40 -13.44
CA LEU A 24 15.64 18.39 -13.76
C LEU A 24 14.59 17.76 -14.68
N ASP A 25 13.32 18.14 -14.48
CA ASP A 25 12.16 17.61 -15.24
C ASP A 25 12.09 16.08 -15.20
N ASP A 26 12.03 15.53 -13.99
CA ASP A 26 11.84 14.10 -13.71
C ASP A 26 12.91 13.22 -14.37
N GLY A 27 14.18 13.61 -14.25
CA GLY A 27 15.31 12.85 -14.80
C GLY A 27 15.64 13.10 -16.27
N LYS A 28 14.86 13.92 -17.00
CA LYS A 28 15.11 14.17 -18.43
C LYS A 28 16.37 14.97 -18.71
N MET A 29 16.80 15.78 -17.74
CA MET A 29 18.05 16.51 -17.77
C MET A 29 18.87 16.18 -16.53
N GLU A 30 20.19 16.13 -16.69
CA GLU A 30 21.13 15.86 -15.63
C GLU A 30 22.19 16.96 -15.60
N VAL A 31 22.47 17.42 -14.39
CA VAL A 31 23.54 18.38 -14.13
C VAL A 31 24.36 17.91 -12.94
N LYS A 32 25.61 18.34 -12.86
CA LYS A 32 26.55 17.99 -11.80
C LYS A 32 27.02 19.24 -11.07
N VAL A 33 27.07 19.18 -9.74
CA VAL A 33 27.56 20.29 -8.92
C VAL A 33 29.07 20.45 -9.11
N GLU A 34 29.49 21.63 -9.57
CA GLU A 34 30.91 21.96 -9.74
C GLU A 34 31.46 22.77 -8.56
N GLU A 35 30.69 23.75 -8.11
CA GLU A 35 31.13 24.69 -7.08
C GLU A 35 29.91 25.24 -6.32
N ILE A 36 30.04 25.38 -5.00
CA ILE A 36 29.06 26.10 -4.17
C ILE A 36 29.58 27.52 -4.02
N LEU A 37 28.94 28.48 -4.69
CA LEU A 37 29.42 29.86 -4.76
C LEU A 37 29.13 30.64 -3.48
N ASN A 38 27.96 30.37 -2.87
CA ASN A 38 27.51 30.94 -1.61
C ASN A 38 26.26 30.17 -1.14
N ASP A 39 25.67 30.60 -0.01
CA ASP A 39 24.48 30.00 0.60
C ASP A 39 23.22 29.94 -0.30
N LYS A 40 23.22 30.57 -1.48
CA LYS A 40 22.07 30.63 -2.40
C LYS A 40 22.37 30.18 -3.82
N GLU A 41 23.64 30.04 -4.19
CA GLU A 41 24.03 29.81 -5.58
C GLU A 41 25.01 28.65 -5.70
N VAL A 42 24.66 27.73 -6.60
CA VAL A 42 25.46 26.56 -6.94
C VAL A 42 25.78 26.64 -8.43
N ARG A 43 27.06 26.51 -8.78
CA ARG A 43 27.50 26.34 -10.16
C ARG A 43 27.43 24.86 -10.51
N ILE A 44 26.87 24.59 -11.69
CA ILE A 44 26.63 23.27 -12.21
C ILE A 44 27.18 23.15 -13.64
N SER A 45 27.58 21.94 -14.03
CA SER A 45 27.75 21.57 -15.45
C SER A 45 26.59 20.71 -15.91
N VAL A 46 26.13 20.96 -17.14
CA VAL A 46 25.10 20.12 -17.77
C VAL A 46 25.78 18.86 -18.31
N THR A 47 25.43 17.70 -17.74
CA THR A 47 25.91 16.39 -18.21
C THR A 47 24.94 15.79 -19.23
N LEU A 48 23.64 16.01 -19.06
CA LEU A 48 22.59 15.69 -20.03
C LEU A 48 21.67 16.89 -20.24
N GLY A 49 21.73 17.48 -21.43
CA GLY A 49 20.96 18.68 -21.80
C GLY A 49 19.55 18.37 -22.29
N GLY A 50 18.73 19.41 -22.40
CA GLY A 50 17.33 19.30 -22.84
C GLY A 50 16.59 20.63 -22.77
N MET A 51 15.29 20.59 -23.06
CA MET A 51 14.39 21.73 -22.95
C MET A 51 13.76 21.77 -21.56
N LEU A 52 14.12 22.77 -20.75
CA LEU A 52 13.55 22.97 -19.42
C LEU A 52 12.37 23.95 -19.49
N PHE A 53 11.17 23.44 -19.23
CA PHE A 53 9.96 24.26 -19.14
C PHE A 53 9.81 24.90 -17.74
N PRO A 54 8.93 25.90 -17.57
CA PRO A 54 8.68 26.49 -16.25
C PRO A 54 8.11 25.48 -15.25
N LYS A 55 8.44 25.66 -13.96
CA LYS A 55 7.89 24.91 -12.82
C LYS A 55 8.09 23.38 -12.90
N LYS A 56 9.21 22.94 -13.49
CA LYS A 56 9.60 21.53 -13.49
C LYS A 56 10.27 21.11 -12.19
N GLY A 57 10.14 19.83 -11.85
CA GLY A 57 10.71 19.22 -10.66
C GLY A 57 12.23 19.25 -10.66
N VAL A 58 12.80 19.19 -9.45
CA VAL A 58 14.23 19.09 -9.19
C VAL A 58 14.43 17.96 -8.20
N ASN A 59 15.29 17.01 -8.55
CA ASN A 59 15.57 15.82 -7.76
C ASN A 59 17.05 15.80 -7.37
N LEU A 60 17.33 15.35 -6.16
CA LEU A 60 18.65 15.42 -5.52
C LEU A 60 19.03 14.02 -5.00
N PRO A 61 19.31 13.07 -5.91
CA PRO A 61 19.42 11.64 -5.59
C PRO A 61 20.58 11.31 -4.64
N ASP A 62 21.61 12.15 -4.64
CA ASP A 62 22.84 11.93 -3.88
C ASP A 62 22.86 12.70 -2.54
N SER A 63 21.92 13.64 -2.33
CA SER A 63 21.92 14.57 -1.20
C SER A 63 20.92 14.16 -0.12
N ALA A 64 21.28 14.35 1.15
CA ALA A 64 20.36 14.17 2.27
C ALA A 64 19.60 15.47 2.53
N LEU A 65 18.33 15.53 2.14
CA LEU A 65 17.52 16.75 2.22
C LEU A 65 17.20 17.10 3.68
N THR A 66 17.34 18.37 4.05
CA THR A 66 16.99 18.87 5.39
C THR A 66 15.56 19.36 5.52
N MET A 67 14.79 19.37 4.42
CA MET A 67 13.37 19.77 4.43
C MET A 67 12.54 18.87 5.37
N PRO A 68 11.55 19.41 6.12
CA PRO A 68 10.59 18.57 6.82
C PRO A 68 9.78 17.71 5.84
N SER A 69 9.26 16.57 6.31
CA SER A 69 8.38 15.69 5.52
C SER A 69 6.99 16.27 5.30
N LEU A 70 6.55 17.21 6.14
CA LEU A 70 5.30 17.96 5.99
C LEU A 70 5.61 19.43 5.77
N THR A 71 5.08 19.99 4.68
CA THR A 71 5.09 21.43 4.43
C THR A 71 3.94 22.13 5.15
N GLU A 72 3.98 23.47 5.23
CA GLU A 72 2.84 24.25 5.76
C GLU A 72 1.54 23.97 4.99
N LYS A 73 1.65 23.74 3.68
CA LYS A 73 0.52 23.34 2.85
C LYS A 73 0.01 21.96 3.24
N ASP A 74 0.89 20.98 3.45
CA ASP A 74 0.48 19.62 3.82
C ASP A 74 -0.23 19.59 5.18
N ILE A 75 0.15 20.47 6.11
CA ILE A 75 -0.55 20.64 7.39
C ILE A 75 -1.96 21.19 7.16
N ALA A 76 -2.12 22.21 6.31
CA ALA A 76 -3.44 22.74 5.97
C ALA A 76 -4.31 21.72 5.22
N ASP A 77 -3.71 20.95 4.30
CA ASP A 77 -4.37 19.86 3.60
C ASP A 77 -4.78 18.74 4.56
N LEU A 78 -3.97 18.43 5.58
CA LEU A 78 -4.29 17.45 6.60
C LEU A 78 -5.55 17.83 7.38
N ASP A 79 -5.68 19.09 7.78
CA ASP A 79 -6.88 19.60 8.46
C ASP A 79 -8.12 19.46 7.57
N PHE A 80 -7.97 19.77 6.27
CA PHE A 80 -9.04 19.55 5.29
C PHE A 80 -9.39 18.06 5.16
N ILE A 81 -8.40 17.19 4.95
CA ILE A 81 -8.58 15.73 4.80
C ILE A 81 -9.32 15.14 6.01
N ILE A 82 -8.94 15.54 7.22
CA ILE A 82 -9.58 15.07 8.46
C ILE A 82 -11.04 15.53 8.52
N SER A 83 -11.35 16.75 8.06
CA SER A 83 -12.73 17.24 8.00
C SER A 83 -13.65 16.49 7.03
N GLN A 84 -13.08 15.71 6.10
CA GLN A 84 -13.82 14.94 5.09
C GLN A 84 -14.03 13.46 5.49
N ASP A 85 -13.67 13.06 6.71
CA ASP A 85 -13.81 11.69 7.21
C ASP A 85 -13.16 10.63 6.28
N LEU A 86 -12.00 10.94 5.70
CA LEU A 86 -11.28 10.04 4.81
C LEU A 86 -10.57 8.91 5.57
N ASP A 87 -10.57 7.72 4.97
CA ASP A 87 -10.08 6.50 5.63
C ASP A 87 -8.57 6.27 5.52
N TRP A 88 -7.94 6.86 4.51
CA TRP A 88 -6.51 6.72 4.19
C TRP A 88 -5.88 8.08 3.87
N ILE A 89 -4.66 8.28 4.34
CA ILE A 89 -3.81 9.45 4.04
C ILE A 89 -2.48 8.94 3.52
N ALA A 90 -2.11 9.34 2.30
CA ALA A 90 -0.83 8.98 1.71
C ALA A 90 0.22 10.07 1.99
N LEU A 91 1.27 9.74 2.74
CA LEU A 91 2.38 10.64 3.06
C LEU A 91 3.45 10.54 1.97
N SER A 92 3.74 11.66 1.30
CA SER A 92 4.76 11.75 0.25
C SER A 92 6.15 11.94 0.85
N PHE A 93 7.19 11.59 0.08
CA PHE A 93 8.60 11.78 0.41
C PHE A 93 9.02 11.24 1.80
N VAL A 94 8.41 10.12 2.23
CA VAL A 94 8.77 9.46 3.48
C VAL A 94 10.22 9.00 3.41
N ARG A 95 11.00 9.30 4.45
CA ARG A 95 12.42 8.91 4.55
C ARG A 95 12.70 8.12 5.82
N HIS A 96 11.97 8.42 6.89
CA HIS A 96 12.16 7.84 8.21
C HIS A 96 10.83 7.44 8.86
N ALA A 97 10.91 6.54 9.84
CA ALA A 97 9.78 6.17 10.69
C ALA A 97 9.17 7.39 11.41
N ASP A 98 10.00 8.36 11.81
CA ASP A 98 9.57 9.57 12.51
C ASP A 98 8.60 10.45 11.69
N ASP A 99 8.72 10.45 10.36
CA ASP A 99 7.80 11.16 9.46
C ASP A 99 6.35 10.66 9.64
N ILE A 100 6.21 9.34 9.77
CA ILE A 100 4.93 8.64 9.93
C ILE A 100 4.40 8.84 11.34
N ILE A 101 5.28 8.77 12.34
CA ILE A 101 4.94 8.97 13.75
C ILE A 101 4.40 10.40 13.96
N ASP A 102 5.02 11.41 13.35
CA ASP A 102 4.53 12.79 13.45
C ASP A 102 3.14 12.93 12.82
N LEU A 103 2.93 12.39 11.61
CA LEU A 103 1.62 12.43 10.95
C LEU A 103 0.55 11.70 11.78
N LYS A 104 0.84 10.48 12.27
CA LYS A 104 -0.09 9.71 13.11
C LYS A 104 -0.43 10.45 14.41
N ARG A 105 0.53 11.15 15.01
CA ARG A 105 0.29 12.00 16.20
C ARG A 105 -0.71 13.10 15.89
N ARG A 106 -0.59 13.79 14.75
CA ARG A 106 -1.51 14.85 14.30
C ARG A 106 -2.91 14.32 14.01
N ILE A 107 -3.01 13.20 13.28
CA ILE A 107 -4.29 12.51 13.00
C ILE A 107 -5.01 12.18 14.31
N LYS A 108 -4.28 11.57 15.27
CA LYS A 108 -4.83 11.19 16.57
C LYS A 108 -5.26 12.40 17.41
N ALA A 109 -4.51 13.50 17.36
CA ALA A 109 -4.86 14.73 18.09
C ALA A 109 -6.20 15.32 17.64
N GLN A 110 -6.63 15.06 16.40
CA GLN A 110 -7.92 15.49 15.86
C GLN A 110 -9.00 14.39 15.93
N ASN A 111 -8.76 13.30 16.67
CA ASN A 111 -9.67 12.15 16.80
C ASN A 111 -10.06 11.47 15.48
N SER A 112 -9.23 11.59 14.44
CA SER A 112 -9.45 10.89 13.17
C SER A 112 -8.99 9.43 13.26
N LYS A 113 -9.72 8.54 12.57
CA LYS A 113 -9.40 7.11 12.42
C LYS A 113 -8.64 6.79 11.13
N ALA A 114 -8.23 7.81 10.37
CA ALA A 114 -7.53 7.63 9.12
C ALA A 114 -6.22 6.86 9.30
N LYS A 115 -5.92 5.96 8.36
CA LYS A 115 -4.69 5.18 8.32
C LYS A 115 -3.67 5.83 7.39
N VAL A 116 -2.38 5.60 7.65
CA VAL A 116 -1.28 6.21 6.88
C VAL A 116 -0.69 5.22 5.88
N ILE A 117 -0.65 5.63 4.61
CA ILE A 117 0.12 4.98 3.54
C ILE A 117 1.42 5.74 3.34
N SER A 118 2.57 5.09 3.50
CA SER A 118 3.86 5.72 3.21
C SER A 118 4.24 5.53 1.75
N LYS A 119 4.46 6.64 1.03
CA LYS A 119 4.95 6.61 -0.35
C LYS A 119 6.46 6.47 -0.37
N ILE A 120 6.94 5.39 -0.96
CA ILE A 120 8.37 5.09 -1.09
C ILE A 120 8.87 5.68 -2.40
N GLU A 121 9.50 6.84 -2.28
CA GLU A 121 9.94 7.69 -3.40
C GLU A 121 11.44 8.03 -3.28
N MET A 122 11.97 8.02 -2.05
CA MET A 122 13.32 8.47 -1.76
C MET A 122 14.28 7.29 -1.55
N PRO A 123 15.53 7.35 -2.04
CA PRO A 123 16.53 6.31 -1.79
C PRO A 123 16.83 6.11 -0.30
N GLU A 124 16.71 7.16 0.50
CA GLU A 124 16.85 7.10 1.96
C GLU A 124 15.80 6.21 2.62
N ALA A 125 14.56 6.23 2.11
CA ALA A 125 13.49 5.36 2.59
C ALA A 125 13.83 3.87 2.44
N LEU A 126 14.58 3.51 1.39
CA LEU A 126 15.00 2.13 1.14
C LEU A 126 15.96 1.63 2.23
N LYS A 127 16.80 2.51 2.78
CA LYS A 127 17.72 2.18 3.88
C LYS A 127 16.96 1.93 5.19
N ASN A 128 15.85 2.64 5.39
CA ASN A 128 15.02 2.60 6.60
C ASN A 128 13.72 1.77 6.41
N ILE A 129 13.62 0.99 5.32
CA ILE A 129 12.34 0.44 4.85
C ILE A 129 11.64 -0.44 5.88
N ARG A 130 12.40 -1.15 6.73
CA ARG A 130 11.83 -2.03 7.75
C ARG A 130 11.07 -1.25 8.81
N ASP A 131 11.65 -0.16 9.30
CA ASP A 131 11.05 0.67 10.35
C ASP A 131 9.88 1.46 9.79
N ILE A 132 10.01 1.95 8.56
CA ILE A 132 8.91 2.57 7.81
C ILE A 132 7.71 1.62 7.70
N ILE A 133 7.93 0.35 7.30
CA ILE A 133 6.85 -0.64 7.19
C ILE A 133 6.18 -0.90 8.55
N VAL A 134 6.95 -0.96 9.64
CA VAL A 134 6.41 -1.20 10.98
C VAL A 134 5.46 -0.07 11.39
N GLU A 135 5.90 1.18 11.22
CA GLU A 135 5.14 2.37 11.61
C GLU A 135 3.99 2.71 10.65
N SER A 136 4.07 2.29 9.38
CA SER A 136 3.01 2.54 8.39
C SER A 136 1.79 1.64 8.61
N ASP A 137 0.61 2.10 8.17
CA ASP A 137 -0.57 1.23 8.07
C ASP A 137 -0.66 0.53 6.71
N GLY A 138 -0.05 1.12 5.68
CA GLY A 138 0.14 0.53 4.35
C GLY A 138 1.32 1.19 3.63
N ILE A 139 1.76 0.62 2.52
CA ILE A 139 2.88 1.14 1.72
C ILE A 139 2.43 1.39 0.30
N MET A 140 2.97 2.44 -0.33
CA MET A 140 2.84 2.67 -1.76
C MET A 140 4.23 2.70 -2.40
N VAL A 141 4.48 1.81 -3.35
CA VAL A 141 5.68 1.84 -4.20
C VAL A 141 5.39 2.78 -5.37
N ALA A 142 5.84 4.03 -5.25
CA ALA A 142 5.63 5.09 -6.25
C ALA A 142 6.76 5.05 -7.29
N ARG A 143 6.58 4.22 -8.32
CA ARG A 143 7.65 3.83 -9.25
C ARG A 143 8.15 4.96 -10.13
N GLY A 144 7.25 5.88 -10.53
CA GLY A 144 7.60 7.05 -11.32
C GLY A 144 8.57 7.94 -10.56
N ASP A 145 8.22 8.33 -9.34
CA ASP A 145 9.08 9.17 -8.49
C ASP A 145 10.36 8.43 -8.08
N LEU A 146 10.23 7.18 -7.61
CA LEU A 146 11.38 6.38 -7.18
C LEU A 146 12.37 6.13 -8.33
N GLY A 147 11.88 5.86 -9.54
CA GLY A 147 12.69 5.58 -10.72
C GLY A 147 13.47 6.78 -11.26
N VAL A 148 13.16 8.00 -10.79
CA VAL A 148 14.00 9.18 -11.02
C VAL A 148 15.19 9.21 -10.07
N GLU A 149 14.99 8.78 -8.82
CA GLU A 149 16.00 8.88 -7.76
C GLU A 149 16.96 7.68 -7.71
N VAL A 150 16.55 6.50 -8.21
CA VAL A 150 17.39 5.30 -8.29
C VAL A 150 17.53 4.82 -9.74
N PRO A 151 18.58 4.05 -10.09
CA PRO A 151 18.69 3.47 -11.43
C PRO A 151 17.44 2.64 -11.77
N VAL A 152 16.82 2.92 -12.91
CA VAL A 152 15.52 2.37 -13.30
C VAL A 152 15.50 0.84 -13.34
N GLU A 153 16.63 0.21 -13.67
CA GLU A 153 16.79 -1.24 -13.68
C GLU A 153 16.72 -1.88 -12.28
N GLN A 154 16.87 -1.11 -11.20
CA GLN A 154 16.75 -1.58 -9.82
C GLN A 154 15.31 -1.54 -9.30
N VAL A 155 14.45 -0.70 -9.89
CA VAL A 155 13.07 -0.47 -9.42
C VAL A 155 12.26 -1.78 -9.31
N PRO A 156 12.29 -2.71 -10.29
CA PRO A 156 11.55 -3.96 -10.17
C PRO A 156 12.02 -4.83 -8.98
N ILE A 157 13.33 -4.82 -8.69
CA ILE A 157 13.90 -5.59 -7.57
C ILE A 157 13.45 -4.98 -6.24
N ILE A 158 13.51 -3.65 -6.13
CA ILE A 158 13.09 -2.90 -4.94
C ILE A 158 11.59 -3.10 -4.67
N GLN A 159 10.75 -2.99 -5.70
CA GLN A 159 9.31 -3.25 -5.60
C GLN A 159 9.04 -4.63 -5.00
N LYS A 160 9.62 -5.67 -5.58
CA LYS A 160 9.45 -7.05 -5.14
C LYS A 160 9.91 -7.25 -3.69
N GLU A 161 11.01 -6.62 -3.29
CA GLU A 161 11.51 -6.68 -1.92
C GLU A 161 10.55 -6.00 -0.92
N ILE A 162 10.03 -4.82 -1.27
CA ILE A 162 9.07 -4.08 -0.45
C ILE A 162 7.78 -4.88 -0.29
N ILE A 163 7.22 -5.41 -1.38
CA ILE A 163 5.98 -6.21 -1.35
C ILE A 163 6.14 -7.40 -0.40
N ARG A 164 7.24 -8.15 -0.51
CA ARG A 164 7.52 -9.29 0.38
C ARG A 164 7.60 -8.87 1.84
N LYS A 165 8.31 -7.78 2.16
CA LYS A 165 8.41 -7.27 3.54
C LYS A 165 7.08 -6.81 4.09
N CYS A 166 6.25 -6.17 3.27
CA CYS A 166 4.90 -5.75 3.63
C CYS A 166 4.02 -6.96 3.94
N MET A 167 4.06 -7.99 3.09
CA MET A 167 3.33 -9.25 3.30
C MET A 167 3.74 -9.94 4.61
N HIS A 168 5.04 -10.02 4.92
CA HIS A 168 5.54 -10.54 6.20
C HIS A 168 5.05 -9.77 7.43
N ARG A 169 4.72 -8.49 7.27
CA ARG A 169 4.20 -7.62 8.34
C ARG A 169 2.70 -7.39 8.26
N ALA A 170 2.00 -8.11 7.37
CA ALA A 170 0.60 -7.93 7.06
C ALA A 170 0.22 -6.45 6.84
N LYS A 171 1.07 -5.72 6.10
CA LYS A 171 0.80 -4.35 5.68
C LYS A 171 0.34 -4.38 4.23
N PRO A 172 -0.83 -3.81 3.88
CA PRO A 172 -1.24 -3.71 2.48
C PRO A 172 -0.23 -2.87 1.69
N VAL A 173 0.09 -3.34 0.49
CA VAL A 173 1.00 -2.64 -0.43
C VAL A 173 0.33 -2.30 -1.76
N ILE A 174 0.48 -1.05 -2.17
CA ILE A 174 0.00 -0.51 -3.44
C ILE A 174 1.19 -0.38 -4.39
N VAL A 175 1.08 -0.96 -5.59
CA VAL A 175 2.01 -0.65 -6.68
C VAL A 175 1.41 0.48 -7.51
N ALA A 176 2.15 1.59 -7.59
CA ALA A 176 1.63 2.85 -8.10
C ALA A 176 2.42 3.39 -9.30
N THR A 177 1.72 4.21 -10.09
CA THR A 177 2.20 4.95 -11.29
C THR A 177 2.61 4.06 -12.46
N GLN A 178 2.46 4.59 -13.68
CA GLN A 178 2.91 3.95 -14.93
C GLN A 178 2.39 2.51 -15.13
N MET A 179 1.19 2.19 -14.62
CA MET A 179 0.63 0.84 -14.75
C MET A 179 0.05 0.62 -16.15
N MET A 180 -0.73 1.58 -16.68
CA MET A 180 -1.34 1.50 -18.01
C MET A 180 -1.40 2.87 -18.68
N GLU A 181 -0.33 3.65 -18.56
CA GLU A 181 -0.25 5.05 -19.01
C GLU A 181 -0.67 5.24 -20.47
N SER A 182 -0.35 4.29 -21.35
CA SER A 182 -0.75 4.37 -22.77
C SER A 182 -2.27 4.42 -22.98
N MET A 183 -3.07 3.94 -22.01
CA MET A 183 -4.53 3.99 -22.05
C MET A 183 -5.12 5.37 -21.75
N MET A 184 -4.30 6.39 -21.44
CA MET A 184 -4.76 7.77 -21.41
C MET A 184 -5.37 8.18 -22.76
N ASP A 185 -4.75 7.77 -23.86
CA ASP A 185 -5.17 8.13 -25.22
C ASP A 185 -5.55 6.93 -26.09
N ARG A 186 -5.35 5.70 -25.60
CA ARG A 186 -5.60 4.47 -26.35
C ARG A 186 -6.62 3.58 -25.65
N THR A 187 -7.37 2.82 -26.44
CA THR A 187 -8.35 1.86 -25.92
C THR A 187 -7.74 0.52 -25.50
N LYS A 188 -6.43 0.31 -25.72
CA LYS A 188 -5.71 -0.91 -25.34
C LYS A 188 -4.32 -0.53 -24.80
N PRO A 189 -3.86 -1.22 -23.74
CA PRO A 189 -2.53 -1.00 -23.19
C PRO A 189 -1.46 -1.62 -24.09
N ASN A 190 -0.22 -1.23 -23.88
CA ASN A 190 0.94 -1.90 -24.45
C ASN A 190 1.11 -3.29 -23.81
N ARG A 191 1.74 -4.22 -24.53
CA ARG A 191 2.01 -5.57 -23.97
C ARG A 191 2.92 -5.52 -22.75
N SER A 192 3.85 -4.57 -22.71
CA SER A 192 4.73 -4.33 -21.56
C SER A 192 3.94 -3.93 -20.31
N GLU A 193 2.95 -3.05 -20.44
CA GLU A 193 2.06 -2.60 -19.35
C GLU A 193 1.22 -3.76 -18.82
N VAL A 194 0.68 -4.60 -19.71
CA VAL A 194 -0.07 -5.80 -19.30
C VAL A 194 0.81 -6.74 -18.47
N THR A 195 2.04 -6.99 -18.93
CA THR A 195 3.00 -7.83 -18.20
C THR A 195 3.40 -7.20 -16.87
N ASP A 196 3.54 -5.89 -16.81
CA ASP A 196 3.90 -5.16 -15.61
C ASP A 196 2.80 -5.23 -14.53
N VAL A 197 1.55 -4.99 -14.90
CA VAL A 197 0.38 -5.23 -14.03
C VAL A 197 0.35 -6.68 -13.55
N ALA A 198 0.53 -7.63 -14.47
CA ALA A 198 0.51 -9.05 -14.12
C ALA A 198 1.62 -9.42 -13.11
N ASN A 199 2.83 -8.88 -13.29
CA ASN A 199 3.94 -9.11 -12.37
C ASN A 199 3.68 -8.51 -10.98
N ALA A 200 3.13 -7.30 -10.89
CA ALA A 200 2.78 -6.69 -9.60
C ALA A 200 1.79 -7.58 -8.82
N VAL A 201 0.80 -8.16 -9.51
CA VAL A 201 -0.14 -9.13 -8.94
C VAL A 201 0.60 -10.40 -8.49
N LEU A 202 1.42 -11.01 -9.35
CA LEU A 202 2.17 -12.24 -9.03
C LEU A 202 3.15 -12.08 -7.85
N GLU A 203 3.74 -10.91 -7.71
CA GLU A 203 4.60 -10.55 -6.58
C GLU A 203 3.83 -10.43 -5.27
N GLY A 204 2.50 -10.27 -5.35
CA GLY A 204 1.61 -10.24 -4.22
C GLY A 204 1.25 -8.82 -3.77
N ALA A 205 1.18 -7.86 -4.68
CA ALA A 205 0.60 -6.54 -4.38
C ALA A 205 -0.85 -6.69 -3.88
N ASP A 206 -1.24 -5.89 -2.89
CA ASP A 206 -2.63 -5.87 -2.41
C ASP A 206 -3.52 -5.04 -3.35
N ALA A 207 -2.96 -3.99 -3.93
CA ALA A 207 -3.63 -3.18 -4.93
C ALA A 207 -2.66 -2.64 -5.98
N VAL A 208 -3.22 -2.29 -7.15
CA VAL A 208 -2.56 -1.57 -8.23
C VAL A 208 -3.30 -0.26 -8.47
N MET A 209 -2.56 0.82 -8.74
CA MET A 209 -3.13 2.17 -8.80
C MET A 209 -3.09 2.74 -10.23
N LEU A 210 -4.21 3.32 -10.64
CA LEU A 210 -4.32 4.17 -11.83
C LEU A 210 -4.25 5.64 -11.40
N SER A 211 -3.51 6.45 -12.16
CA SER A 211 -3.26 7.86 -11.87
C SER A 211 -3.91 8.76 -12.93
N GLY A 212 -3.14 9.20 -13.93
CA GLY A 212 -3.64 10.03 -15.03
C GLY A 212 -4.67 9.31 -15.89
N GLU A 213 -4.60 7.98 -15.97
CA GLU A 213 -5.47 7.14 -16.78
C GLU A 213 -6.96 7.32 -16.44
N THR A 214 -7.29 7.48 -15.16
CA THR A 214 -8.66 7.69 -14.68
C THR A 214 -8.98 9.15 -14.41
N ALA A 215 -7.99 9.95 -14.00
CA ALA A 215 -8.20 11.35 -13.63
C ALA A 215 -8.36 12.27 -14.86
N MET A 216 -7.57 12.04 -15.91
CA MET A 216 -7.48 12.93 -17.09
C MET A 216 -7.53 12.17 -18.42
N GLY A 217 -7.52 10.83 -18.40
CA GLY A 217 -7.53 10.00 -19.60
C GLY A 217 -8.89 10.00 -20.33
N ASN A 218 -8.85 9.68 -21.62
CA ASN A 218 -10.02 9.63 -22.50
C ASN A 218 -10.93 8.41 -22.24
N TYR A 219 -10.43 7.37 -21.55
CA TYR A 219 -11.12 6.09 -21.38
C TYR A 219 -11.11 5.55 -19.93
N PRO A 220 -11.56 6.34 -18.92
CA PRO A 220 -11.41 6.00 -17.50
C PRO A 220 -12.11 4.69 -17.09
N THR A 221 -13.30 4.41 -17.61
CA THR A 221 -14.01 3.14 -17.31
C THR A 221 -13.31 1.94 -17.95
N LEU A 222 -12.85 2.10 -19.20
CA LEU A 222 -12.22 1.01 -19.96
C LEU A 222 -10.88 0.60 -19.35
N VAL A 223 -10.10 1.55 -18.85
CA VAL A 223 -8.83 1.24 -18.19
C VAL A 223 -9.05 0.47 -16.89
N VAL A 224 -10.08 0.79 -16.11
CA VAL A 224 -10.45 0.00 -14.91
C VAL A 224 -10.87 -1.42 -15.29
N GLU A 225 -11.74 -1.58 -16.30
CA GLU A 225 -12.15 -2.90 -16.79
C GLU A 225 -10.96 -3.73 -17.29
N MET A 226 -10.01 -3.10 -17.99
CA MET A 226 -8.81 -3.77 -18.47
C MET A 226 -7.93 -4.22 -17.30
N MET A 227 -7.71 -3.35 -16.31
CA MET A 227 -6.97 -3.69 -15.09
C MET A 227 -7.58 -4.92 -14.42
N SER A 228 -8.90 -4.91 -14.20
CA SER A 228 -9.62 -6.02 -13.59
C SER A 228 -9.51 -7.31 -14.41
N LYS A 229 -9.59 -7.24 -15.75
CA LYS A 229 -9.42 -8.42 -16.61
C LYS A 229 -8.03 -9.04 -16.46
N ILE A 230 -6.98 -8.24 -16.38
CA ILE A 230 -5.60 -8.71 -16.19
C ILE A 230 -5.47 -9.39 -14.83
N ILE A 231 -5.90 -8.71 -13.75
CA ILE A 231 -5.85 -9.24 -12.37
C ILE A 231 -6.55 -10.60 -12.29
N LEU A 232 -7.81 -10.67 -12.74
CA LEU A 232 -8.62 -11.90 -12.68
C LEU A 232 -7.99 -13.05 -13.49
N GLN A 233 -7.37 -12.76 -14.63
CA GLN A 233 -6.71 -13.77 -15.45
C GLN A 233 -5.47 -14.34 -14.73
N VAL A 234 -4.67 -13.49 -14.11
CA VAL A 234 -3.47 -13.88 -13.35
C VAL A 234 -3.87 -14.70 -12.12
N GLU A 235 -4.80 -14.18 -11.32
CA GLU A 235 -5.33 -14.82 -10.11
C GLU A 235 -5.94 -16.20 -10.39
N ARG A 236 -6.54 -16.40 -11.57
CA ARG A 236 -7.10 -17.70 -11.95
C ARG A 236 -6.06 -18.73 -12.38
N THR A 237 -4.91 -18.32 -12.90
CA THR A 237 -4.03 -19.22 -13.67
C THR A 237 -2.64 -19.43 -13.08
N LEU A 238 -1.99 -18.36 -12.61
CA LEU A 238 -0.58 -18.38 -12.23
C LEU A 238 -0.32 -17.95 -10.80
N TYR A 239 -1.37 -17.47 -10.11
CA TYR A 239 -1.25 -16.95 -8.76
C TYR A 239 -0.99 -18.07 -7.77
N ASP A 240 0.03 -17.86 -6.94
CA ASP A 240 0.40 -18.77 -5.90
C ASP A 240 -0.34 -18.37 -4.61
N TYR A 241 -1.31 -19.19 -4.25
CA TYR A 241 -2.18 -19.02 -3.10
C TYR A 241 -1.65 -19.79 -1.90
N ASP A 242 -2.14 -19.43 -0.72
CA ASP A 242 -1.82 -20.10 0.53
C ASP A 242 -0.30 -20.08 0.76
N ARG A 243 0.26 -18.89 1.00
CA ARG A 243 1.70 -18.60 1.12
C ARG A 243 2.33 -19.11 2.43
N ASP A 244 1.90 -20.27 2.91
CA ASP A 244 2.38 -20.89 4.15
C ASP A 244 3.84 -21.41 4.05
N ASP A 245 4.39 -21.45 2.83
CA ASP A 245 5.77 -21.79 2.52
C ASP A 245 6.75 -20.64 2.81
N ILE A 246 6.32 -19.40 2.62
CA ILE A 246 7.15 -18.20 2.86
C ILE A 246 6.73 -17.41 4.10
N LEU A 247 5.47 -17.51 4.55
CA LEU A 247 4.98 -16.80 5.73
C LEU A 247 4.83 -17.74 6.91
N THR A 248 5.52 -17.40 8.00
CA THR A 248 5.41 -18.10 9.28
C THR A 248 5.25 -17.10 10.43
N PRO A 249 4.45 -17.43 11.46
CA PRO A 249 4.37 -16.64 12.68
C PRO A 249 5.76 -16.44 13.29
N GLN A 250 6.13 -15.19 13.58
CA GLN A 250 7.46 -14.86 14.08
C GLN A 250 7.50 -14.98 15.60
N PRO A 251 8.44 -15.75 16.19
CA PRO A 251 8.49 -15.98 17.65
C PRO A 251 8.60 -14.71 18.50
N HIS A 252 9.17 -13.65 17.95
CA HIS A 252 9.33 -12.34 18.61
C HIS A 252 8.15 -11.39 18.34
N SER A 253 7.09 -11.84 17.67
CA SER A 253 5.91 -11.01 17.42
C SER A 253 5.17 -10.74 18.74
N PRO A 254 4.83 -9.48 19.07
CA PRO A 254 4.02 -9.19 20.25
C PRO A 254 2.61 -9.81 20.15
N SER A 255 2.17 -10.15 18.94
CA SER A 255 0.87 -10.74 18.64
C SER A 255 0.97 -12.23 18.27
N LEU A 256 2.07 -12.91 18.64
CA LEU A 256 2.40 -14.29 18.23
C LEU A 256 1.21 -15.27 18.32
N LEU A 257 0.42 -15.20 19.40
CA LEU A 257 -0.72 -16.10 19.58
C LEU A 257 -1.77 -15.90 18.49
N SER A 258 -2.13 -14.66 18.19
CA SER A 258 -3.07 -14.32 17.11
C SER A 258 -2.48 -14.65 15.74
N ASP A 259 -1.17 -14.48 15.55
CA ASP A 259 -0.47 -14.80 14.29
C ASP A 259 -0.53 -16.30 14.00
N ALA A 260 -0.20 -17.11 15.00
CA ALA A 260 -0.25 -18.56 14.92
C ALA A 260 -1.67 -19.07 14.62
N LEU A 261 -2.68 -18.40 15.20
CA LEU A 261 -4.06 -18.74 14.98
C LEU A 261 -4.53 -18.35 13.56
N CYS A 262 -4.20 -17.15 13.10
CA CYS A 262 -4.51 -16.73 11.73
C CYS A 262 -3.83 -17.64 10.69
N SER A 263 -2.56 -17.99 10.91
CA SER A 263 -1.83 -18.95 10.07
C SER A 263 -2.51 -20.31 10.03
N SER A 264 -2.90 -20.83 11.20
CA SER A 264 -3.62 -22.10 11.31
C SER A 264 -4.99 -22.06 10.65
N ALA A 265 -5.70 -20.92 10.72
CA ALA A 265 -7.00 -20.74 10.07
C ALA A 265 -6.89 -20.80 8.55
N CYS A 266 -5.89 -20.13 7.95
CA CYS A 266 -5.62 -20.19 6.52
C CYS A 266 -5.27 -21.61 6.08
N LYS A 267 -4.40 -22.29 6.83
CA LYS A 267 -4.04 -23.69 6.55
C LYS A 267 -5.25 -24.62 6.66
N MET A 268 -6.06 -24.47 7.70
CA MET A 268 -7.28 -25.25 7.88
C MET A 268 -8.26 -25.02 6.72
N ALA A 269 -8.43 -23.77 6.28
CA ALA A 269 -9.31 -23.43 5.16
C ALA A 269 -8.86 -24.11 3.86
N LYS A 270 -7.55 -24.16 3.60
CA LYS A 270 -6.94 -24.92 2.50
C LYS A 270 -7.21 -26.42 2.64
N ASP A 271 -6.90 -27.01 3.80
CA ASP A 271 -7.00 -28.45 4.06
C ASP A 271 -8.44 -28.98 3.91
N VAL A 272 -9.43 -28.20 4.34
CA VAL A 272 -10.85 -28.57 4.23
C VAL A 272 -11.53 -28.06 2.96
N ASN A 273 -10.77 -27.41 2.06
CA ASN A 273 -11.28 -26.77 0.83
C ASN A 273 -12.47 -25.84 1.10
N ALA A 274 -12.35 -25.00 2.13
CA ALA A 274 -13.41 -24.13 2.62
C ALA A 274 -13.89 -23.15 1.55
N LYS A 275 -15.20 -22.93 1.49
CA LYS A 275 -15.84 -21.93 0.60
C LYS A 275 -15.85 -20.53 1.18
N ALA A 276 -15.58 -20.40 2.47
CA ALA A 276 -15.34 -19.12 3.12
C ALA A 276 -14.35 -19.27 4.27
N LEU A 277 -13.39 -18.35 4.32
CA LEU A 277 -12.63 -18.02 5.52
C LEU A 277 -13.22 -16.73 6.07
N ILE A 278 -13.79 -16.82 7.26
CA ILE A 278 -14.60 -15.77 7.87
C ILE A 278 -13.88 -15.26 9.11
N GLY A 279 -13.69 -13.94 9.21
CA GLY A 279 -13.13 -13.34 10.41
C GLY A 279 -13.96 -12.16 10.90
N MET A 280 -13.84 -11.85 12.18
CA MET A 280 -14.36 -10.62 12.77
C MET A 280 -13.21 -9.81 13.35
N THR A 281 -13.24 -8.49 13.16
CA THR A 281 -12.19 -7.62 13.65
C THR A 281 -12.71 -6.23 14.02
N GLN A 282 -12.05 -5.61 15.00
CA GLN A 282 -12.35 -4.25 15.45
C GLN A 282 -11.19 -3.29 15.17
N THR A 283 -9.96 -3.78 15.13
CA THR A 283 -8.75 -3.00 14.83
C THR A 283 -8.27 -3.17 13.39
N GLY A 284 -8.73 -4.23 12.72
CA GLY A 284 -8.31 -4.64 11.38
C GLY A 284 -7.28 -5.75 11.38
N TYR A 285 -6.61 -6.00 12.51
CA TYR A 285 -5.45 -6.90 12.58
C TYR A 285 -5.71 -8.26 11.93
N THR A 286 -6.78 -8.94 12.34
CA THR A 286 -7.18 -10.24 11.80
C THR A 286 -7.41 -10.20 10.29
N GLY A 287 -8.06 -9.14 9.77
CA GLY A 287 -8.29 -9.00 8.34
C GLY A 287 -7.00 -8.84 7.55
N PHE A 288 -6.10 -7.97 8.02
CA PHE A 288 -4.79 -7.76 7.40
C PHE A 288 -3.93 -9.02 7.46
N MET A 289 -3.88 -9.71 8.61
CA MET A 289 -3.12 -10.94 8.80
C MET A 289 -3.64 -12.09 7.94
N LEU A 290 -4.95 -12.35 7.92
CA LEU A 290 -5.50 -13.41 7.08
C LEU A 290 -5.26 -13.11 5.59
N SER A 291 -5.41 -11.85 5.17
CA SER A 291 -5.12 -11.42 3.80
C SER A 291 -3.67 -11.65 3.41
N SER A 292 -2.71 -11.42 4.31
CA SER A 292 -1.29 -11.57 3.99
C SER A 292 -0.90 -12.99 3.60
N TYR A 293 -1.57 -14.01 4.14
CA TYR A 293 -1.36 -15.42 3.77
C TYR A 293 -1.88 -15.78 2.37
N ARG A 294 -2.55 -14.85 1.69
CA ARG A 294 -3.15 -15.04 0.36
C ARG A 294 -4.02 -16.31 0.26
N PRO A 295 -4.98 -16.52 1.17
CA PRO A 295 -5.78 -17.74 1.19
C PRO A 295 -6.53 -17.92 -0.13
N LYS A 296 -6.55 -19.15 -0.65
CA LYS A 296 -7.36 -19.48 -1.84
C LYS A 296 -8.86 -19.42 -1.55
N SER A 297 -9.24 -19.75 -0.31
CA SER A 297 -10.61 -19.62 0.16
C SER A 297 -11.04 -18.14 0.17
N PRO A 298 -12.24 -17.80 -0.34
CA PRO A 298 -12.77 -16.45 -0.28
C PRO A 298 -12.77 -15.89 1.14
N LEU A 299 -12.19 -14.70 1.32
CA LEU A 299 -11.96 -14.09 2.63
C LEU A 299 -13.01 -13.03 2.94
N TYR A 300 -13.83 -13.28 3.96
CA TYR A 300 -14.87 -12.35 4.41
C TYR A 300 -14.54 -11.82 5.80
N ILE A 301 -14.42 -10.50 5.92
CA ILE A 301 -14.04 -9.86 7.18
C ILE A 301 -15.18 -8.98 7.68
N PHE A 302 -15.70 -9.30 8.85
CA PHE A 302 -16.79 -8.58 9.50
C PHE A 302 -16.25 -7.55 10.49
N SER A 303 -16.85 -6.36 10.52
CA SER A 303 -16.53 -5.34 11.51
C SER A 303 -17.72 -4.44 11.83
N LYS A 304 -17.78 -3.96 13.07
CA LYS A 304 -18.71 -2.91 13.51
C LYS A 304 -18.20 -1.50 13.22
N GLU A 305 -16.93 -1.35 12.83
CA GLU A 305 -16.30 -0.07 12.52
C GLU A 305 -16.41 0.24 11.04
N LYS A 306 -17.26 1.21 10.67
CA LYS A 306 -17.50 1.56 9.26
C LYS A 306 -16.23 2.03 8.53
N SER A 307 -15.40 2.85 9.18
CA SER A 307 -14.12 3.28 8.60
C SER A 307 -13.21 2.09 8.29
N LEU A 308 -13.25 1.06 9.15
CA LEU A 308 -12.44 -0.14 8.97
C LEU A 308 -12.92 -0.99 7.78
N ILE A 309 -14.21 -0.98 7.45
CA ILE A 309 -14.73 -1.64 6.23
C ILE A 309 -14.07 -1.05 4.98
N ASN A 310 -14.00 0.28 4.91
CA ASN A 310 -13.35 0.96 3.80
C ASN A 310 -11.83 0.71 3.79
N GLN A 311 -11.19 0.73 4.96
CA GLN A 311 -9.76 0.45 5.10
C GLN A 311 -9.40 -0.97 4.64
N LEU A 312 -10.18 -1.97 5.07
CA LEU A 312 -9.97 -3.37 4.70
C LEU A 312 -10.22 -3.64 3.22
N SER A 313 -11.00 -2.79 2.53
CA SER A 313 -11.25 -2.93 1.08
C SER A 313 -9.98 -2.77 0.24
N LEU A 314 -8.89 -2.22 0.80
CA LEU A 314 -7.58 -2.15 0.16
C LEU A 314 -6.80 -3.47 0.23
N SER A 315 -7.12 -4.35 1.18
CA SER A 315 -6.34 -5.57 1.44
C SER A 315 -6.68 -6.67 0.45
N TRP A 316 -5.67 -7.41 0.00
CA TRP A 316 -5.86 -8.46 -1.01
C TRP A 316 -6.94 -9.47 -0.59
N GLY A 317 -7.86 -9.77 -1.51
CA GLY A 317 -8.87 -10.82 -1.36
C GLY A 317 -9.93 -10.57 -0.28
N VAL A 318 -9.80 -9.51 0.53
CA VAL A 318 -10.73 -9.21 1.62
C VAL A 318 -12.02 -8.66 1.04
N ARG A 319 -13.14 -9.30 1.41
CA ARG A 319 -14.47 -8.74 1.24
C ARG A 319 -15.02 -8.29 2.59
N PRO A 320 -14.93 -6.99 2.92
CA PRO A 320 -15.35 -6.51 4.22
C PRO A 320 -16.88 -6.35 4.28
N ILE A 321 -17.48 -6.70 5.42
CA ILE A 321 -18.93 -6.64 5.64
C ILE A 321 -19.21 -5.98 6.99
N TYR A 322 -20.05 -4.95 6.99
CA TYR A 322 -20.51 -4.33 8.23
C TYR A 322 -21.40 -5.28 9.02
N TYR A 323 -21.08 -5.49 10.30
CA TYR A 323 -21.85 -6.28 11.25
C TYR A 323 -21.53 -5.83 12.67
N ALA A 324 -22.56 -5.56 13.47
CA ALA A 324 -22.43 -4.91 14.76
C ALA A 324 -23.08 -5.68 15.92
N GLU A 325 -23.62 -6.88 15.68
CA GLU A 325 -24.22 -7.68 16.75
C GLU A 325 -23.13 -8.46 17.51
N GLU A 326 -23.19 -8.44 18.84
CA GLU A 326 -22.16 -9.00 19.72
C GLU A 326 -22.80 -9.77 20.89
N LEU A 327 -23.68 -10.74 20.59
CA LEU A 327 -24.42 -11.52 21.59
C LEU A 327 -23.62 -12.71 22.15
N SER A 328 -23.35 -13.71 21.30
CA SER A 328 -22.60 -14.93 21.63
C SER A 328 -21.82 -15.37 20.41
N LEU A 329 -20.75 -16.15 20.59
CA LEU A 329 -19.91 -16.56 19.45
C LEU A 329 -20.67 -17.45 18.47
N ASP A 330 -21.52 -18.35 18.97
CA ASP A 330 -22.33 -19.21 18.12
C ASP A 330 -23.39 -18.42 17.34
N ASN A 331 -23.98 -17.38 17.94
CA ASN A 331 -24.88 -16.49 17.22
C ASN A 331 -24.12 -15.71 16.14
N ILE A 332 -22.97 -15.13 16.48
CA ILE A 332 -22.13 -14.37 15.53
C ILE A 332 -21.75 -15.24 14.33
N PHE A 333 -21.30 -16.47 14.56
CA PHE A 333 -20.93 -17.36 13.46
C PHE A 333 -22.15 -17.75 12.60
N THR A 334 -23.29 -18.03 13.23
CA THR A 334 -24.55 -18.33 12.53
C THR A 334 -25.00 -17.15 11.67
N ASP A 335 -24.99 -15.94 12.22
CA ASP A 335 -25.40 -14.72 11.50
C ASP A 335 -24.48 -14.42 10.32
N GLN A 336 -23.17 -14.52 10.51
CA GLN A 336 -22.19 -14.34 9.43
C GLN A 336 -22.44 -15.32 8.28
N ILE A 337 -22.68 -16.60 8.59
CA ILE A 337 -22.99 -17.62 7.59
C ILE A 337 -24.31 -17.28 6.88
N ASN A 338 -25.35 -16.90 7.61
CA ASN A 338 -26.64 -16.52 7.04
C ASN A 338 -26.53 -15.31 6.11
N ILE A 339 -25.81 -14.26 6.52
CA ILE A 339 -25.55 -13.08 5.67
C ILE A 339 -24.85 -13.48 4.37
N LEU A 340 -23.87 -14.38 4.44
CA LEU A 340 -23.15 -14.85 3.25
C LEU A 340 -24.03 -15.73 2.35
N LYS A 341 -24.92 -16.55 2.92
CA LYS A 341 -25.93 -17.32 2.17
C LYS A 341 -26.92 -16.41 1.45
N GLU A 342 -27.49 -15.44 2.16
CA GLU A 342 -28.46 -14.47 1.62
C GLU A 342 -27.87 -13.66 0.46
N ARG A 343 -26.58 -13.32 0.54
CA ARG A 343 -25.85 -12.63 -0.54
C ARG A 343 -25.37 -13.55 -1.67
N GLY A 344 -25.65 -14.86 -1.57
CA GLY A 344 -25.32 -15.85 -2.59
C GLY A 344 -23.86 -16.32 -2.63
N PHE A 345 -23.09 -16.07 -1.57
CA PHE A 345 -21.68 -16.49 -1.48
C PHE A 345 -21.50 -17.90 -0.93
N LEU A 346 -22.45 -18.40 -0.16
CA LEU A 346 -22.45 -19.73 0.42
C LEU A 346 -23.73 -20.49 0.09
N LYS A 347 -23.64 -21.82 0.08
CA LYS A 347 -24.75 -22.76 -0.11
C LYS A 347 -24.75 -23.79 1.02
N VAL A 348 -25.92 -24.40 1.24
CA VAL A 348 -26.05 -25.54 2.16
C VAL A 348 -25.07 -26.65 1.75
N GLY A 349 -24.36 -27.19 2.73
CA GLY A 349 -23.34 -28.21 2.56
C GLY A 349 -21.91 -27.68 2.37
N ASP A 350 -21.72 -26.38 2.12
CA ASP A 350 -20.40 -25.78 2.03
C ASP A 350 -19.66 -25.84 3.38
N ILE A 351 -18.34 -26.02 3.35
CA ILE A 351 -17.49 -25.95 4.55
C ILE A 351 -16.96 -24.54 4.72
N VAL A 352 -16.99 -24.03 5.96
CA VAL A 352 -16.47 -22.70 6.32
C VAL A 352 -15.54 -22.79 7.52
N VAL A 353 -14.57 -21.86 7.55
CA VAL A 353 -13.67 -21.67 8.69
C VAL A 353 -13.90 -20.28 9.25
N ASN A 354 -14.37 -20.19 10.49
CA ASN A 354 -14.56 -18.93 11.21
C ASN A 354 -13.40 -18.70 12.16
N THR A 355 -12.99 -17.44 12.28
CA THR A 355 -12.09 -16.94 13.31
C THR A 355 -12.81 -15.94 14.19
N GLY A 356 -12.46 -15.91 15.48
CA GLY A 356 -13.07 -15.00 16.44
C GLY A 356 -12.26 -14.83 17.71
N SER A 357 -12.80 -14.12 18.68
CA SER A 357 -12.21 -13.97 20.01
C SER A 357 -13.25 -14.19 21.12
N THR A 358 -12.81 -14.85 22.19
CA THR A 358 -13.56 -15.01 23.44
C THR A 358 -12.70 -14.58 24.64
N PRO A 359 -13.27 -13.97 25.70
CA PRO A 359 -14.64 -13.45 25.80
C PRO A 359 -14.91 -12.26 24.85
N ILE A 360 -16.14 -12.16 24.33
CA ILE A 360 -16.51 -11.17 23.29
C ILE A 360 -16.36 -9.73 23.81
N ASP A 361 -16.80 -9.49 25.03
CA ASP A 361 -16.81 -8.19 25.72
C ASP A 361 -15.40 -7.62 25.96
N GLN A 362 -14.38 -8.49 25.99
CA GLN A 362 -12.99 -8.08 26.20
C GLN A 362 -12.29 -7.65 24.92
N HIS A 363 -12.91 -7.88 23.75
CA HIS A 363 -12.38 -7.44 22.46
C HIS A 363 -10.90 -7.85 22.23
N LEU A 364 -10.57 -9.07 22.69
CA LEU A 364 -9.21 -9.61 22.62
C LEU A 364 -8.78 -9.89 21.17
N PRO A 365 -7.46 -10.00 20.93
CA PRO A 365 -6.95 -10.58 19.69
C PRO A 365 -7.57 -11.94 19.38
N THR A 366 -7.63 -12.28 18.09
CA THR A 366 -8.21 -13.53 17.59
C THR A 366 -7.60 -14.75 18.29
N ASN A 367 -8.45 -15.56 18.92
CA ASN A 367 -8.03 -16.69 19.73
C ASN A 367 -8.85 -17.99 19.54
N ILE A 368 -9.82 -17.99 18.60
CA ILE A 368 -10.64 -19.16 18.25
C ILE A 368 -10.67 -19.39 16.74
N ILE A 369 -10.65 -20.66 16.36
CA ILE A 369 -11.01 -21.17 15.02
C ILE A 369 -12.18 -22.14 15.19
N LYS A 370 -13.20 -22.02 14.34
CA LYS A 370 -14.30 -23.00 14.24
C LYS A 370 -14.43 -23.44 12.79
N VAL A 371 -14.45 -24.76 12.57
CA VAL A 371 -14.81 -25.34 11.28
C VAL A 371 -16.24 -25.82 11.38
N SER A 372 -17.07 -25.47 10.39
CA SER A 372 -18.47 -25.90 10.35
C SER A 372 -18.93 -26.15 8.92
N GLN A 373 -20.01 -26.93 8.81
CA GLN A 373 -20.74 -27.11 7.56
C GLN A 373 -21.97 -26.21 7.58
N VAL A 374 -22.24 -25.55 6.46
CA VAL A 374 -23.39 -24.68 6.30
C VAL A 374 -24.67 -25.51 6.26
N GLU A 375 -25.62 -25.23 7.16
CA GLU A 375 -26.94 -25.85 7.24
C GLU A 375 -28.01 -25.10 6.43
#